data_AF-A0A5C9EKG8-F1
#
_entry.id   AF-A0A5C9EKG8-F1
#
_cell.length_a   1.000
_cell.length_b   1.000
_cell.length_c   1.000
_cell.angle_alpha   90.00
_cell.angle_beta   90.00
_cell.angle_gamma   90.00
#
_symmetry.space_group_name_H-M   'P 1'
#
loop_
_entity.id
_entity.type
_entity.pdbx_description
1 polymer ?
#
loop_
_entity_poly.entity_id
_entity_poly.type
_entity_poly.pdbx_seq_one_letter_code
_entity_poly.pdbx_strand_id
1 'polypeptide(L)' 'MVEYRTVRIPEELVQTVKKIMKKRDNLAYRSHSEFIIDAVRRRVEDLMNSEYNLEKDH' A
#
# COMPACT_ATOMS: atom_id res chain seq x y z
N MET A 1 -14.47 -3.27 15.04
CA MET A 1 -14.28 -1.98 14.32
C MET A 1 -12.85 -1.94 13.82
N VAL A 2 -12.58 -1.35 12.66
CA VAL A 2 -11.19 -1.20 12.17
C VAL A 2 -10.55 -0.05 12.94
N GLU A 3 -9.42 -0.32 13.58
CA GLU A 3 -8.62 0.71 14.25
C GLU A 3 -7.62 1.33 13.26
N TYR A 4 -7.61 2.65 13.17
CA TYR A 4 -6.70 3.39 12.30
C TYR A 4 -5.61 4.09 13.12
N ARG A 5 -4.40 4.13 12.56
CA ARG A 5 -3.25 4.85 13.13
C ARG A 5 -2.70 5.83 12.09
N THR A 6 -2.23 6.98 12.57
CA THR A 6 -1.54 7.96 11.73
C THR A 6 -0.05 7.62 11.66
N VAL A 7 0.49 7.57 10.44
CA VAL A 7 1.92 7.41 10.18
C VAL A 7 2.45 8.65 9.47
N ARG A 8 3.71 9.01 9.72
CA ARG A 8 4.37 10.11 9.01
C ARG A 8 4.94 9.57 7.70
N ILE A 9 4.55 10.19 6.59
CA ILE A 9 5.03 9.85 5.25
C ILE A 9 5.67 11.12 4.67
N PRO A 10 6.84 11.03 4.01
CA PRO A 10 7.43 12.17 3.32
C PRO A 10 6.45 12.78 2.31
N GLU A 11 6.31 14.11 2.33
CA GLU A 11 5.37 14.83 1.47
C GLU A 11 5.65 14.57 -0.01
N GLU A 12 6.91 14.48 -0.42
CA GLU A 12 7.31 14.18 -1.80
C GLU A 12 6.74 12.84 -2.31
N LEU A 13 6.68 11.84 -1.42
CA LEU A 13 6.13 10.53 -1.75
C LEU A 13 4.61 10.62 -1.93
N VAL A 14 3.92 11.34 -1.04
CA VAL A 14 2.48 11.60 -1.14
C VAL A 14 2.14 12.36 -2.42
N GLN A 15 2.96 13.34 -2.79
CA GLN A 15 2.80 14.09 -4.06
C GLN A 15 3.00 13.18 -5.27
N THR A 16 3.96 12.26 -5.20
CA THR A 16 4.20 11.28 -6.27
C THR A 16 2.98 10.37 -6.44
N VAL A 17 2.40 9.86 -5.35
CA VAL A 17 1.16 9.08 -5.38
C VAL A 17 0.03 9.88 -6.03
N LYS A 18 -0.19 11.13 -5.59
CA LYS A 18 -1.22 12.01 -6.17
C LYS A 18 -1.02 12.23 -7.67
N LYS A 19 0.23 12.43 -8.13
CA LYS A 19 0.56 12.61 -9.56
C LYS A 19 0.26 11.34 -10.36
N ILE A 20 0.58 10.16 -9.83
CA ILE A 20 0.30 8.88 -10.49
C ILE A 20 -1.20 8.66 -10.61
N MET A 21 -1.96 8.90 -9.54
CA MET A 21 -3.42 8.77 -9.54
C MET A 21 -4.07 9.71 -10.56
N LYS A 22 -3.64 10.97 -10.63
CA LYS A 22 -4.16 11.92 -11.64
C LYS A 22 -3.84 11.56 -13.09
N LYS A 23 -2.76 10.81 -13.33
CA LYS A 23 -2.35 10.41 -14.69
C LYS A 23 -3.01 9.12 -15.15
N ARG A 24 -3.64 8.37 -14.24
CA ARG A 24 -4.24 7.07 -14.53
C ARG A 24 -5.66 7.06 -13.97
N ASP A 25 -6.60 7.59 -14.73
CA ASP A 25 -8.04 7.61 -14.40
C ASP A 25 -8.62 6.20 -14.18
N ASN A 26 -7.91 5.16 -14.62
CA ASN A 26 -8.29 3.75 -14.54
C ASN A 26 -7.90 3.10 -13.21
N LEU A 27 -7.12 3.79 -12.36
CA LEU A 27 -6.80 3.31 -11.02
C LEU A 27 -8.01 3.62 -10.14
N ALA A 28 -8.92 2.65 -9.98
CA ALA A 28 -10.23 2.77 -9.31
C ALA A 28 -10.24 3.23 -7.83
N TYR A 29 -9.17 3.87 -7.34
CA TYR A 29 -9.06 4.44 -6.00
C TYR A 29 -9.75 5.80 -5.93
N ARG A 30 -10.56 5.98 -4.89
CA ARG A 30 -11.30 7.21 -4.59
C ARG A 30 -10.43 8.26 -3.92
N SER A 31 -9.31 7.85 -3.32
CA SER A 31 -8.38 8.74 -2.62
C SER A 31 -6.95 8.18 -2.54
N HIS A 32 -5.98 9.06 -2.30
CA HIS A 32 -4.58 8.65 -2.04
C HIS A 32 -4.46 7.78 -0.79
N SER A 33 -5.31 7.98 0.24
CA SER A 33 -5.34 7.13 1.42
C SER A 33 -5.73 5.69 1.08
N GLU A 34 -6.71 5.50 0.20
CA GLU A 34 -7.14 4.17 -0.26
C GLU A 34 -6.02 3.44 -1.01
N PHE A 35 -5.33 4.16 -1.90
CA PHE A 35 -4.15 3.65 -2.58
C PHE A 35 -3.06 3.23 -1.58
N ILE A 36 -2.75 4.07 -0.58
CA ILE A 36 -1.70 3.79 0.41
C ILE A 36 -2.07 2.55 1.24
N ILE A 37 -3.33 2.43 1.68
CA ILE A 37 -3.82 1.27 2.43
C ILE A 37 -3.65 -0.01 1.60
N ASP A 38 -4.06 0.01 0.34
CA ASP A 38 -3.95 -1.15 -0.54
C ASP A 38 -2.49 -1.52 -0.83
N ALA A 39 -1.63 -0.53 -1.09
CA ALA A 39 -0.20 -0.75 -1.32
C ALA A 39 0.50 -1.36 -0.09
N VAL A 40 0.19 -0.88 1.11
CA VAL A 40 0.72 -1.43 2.36
C VAL A 40 0.22 -2.86 2.56
N ARG A 41 -1.07 -3.12 2.34
CA ARG A 41 -1.64 -4.47 2.46
C ARG A 41 -0.94 -5.46 1.54
N ARG A 42 -0.87 -5.16 0.24
CA ARG A 42 -0.21 -6.03 -0.76
C ARG A 42 1.24 -6.29 -0.38
N ARG A 43 1.96 -5.26 0.07
CA ARG A 43 3.37 -5.43 0.47
C ARG A 43 3.52 -6.34 1.69
N VAL A 44 2.62 -6.24 2.68
CA VAL A 44 2.62 -7.13 3.84
C VAL A 44 2.27 -8.56 3.44
N GLU A 45 1.26 -8.75 2.60
CA GLU A 45 0.87 -10.07 2.08
C GLU A 45 2.01 -10.74 1.29
N ASP A 46 2.69 -9.99 0.41
CA ASP A 46 3.84 -10.48 -0.34
C ASP A 46 4.97 -10.96 0.59
N LEU A 47 5.24 -10.20 1.65
CA LEU A 47 6.27 -10.53 2.63
C LEU A 47 5.89 -11.78 3.44
N MET A 48 4.66 -11.84 3.96
CA MET A 48 4.15 -12.99 4.69
C MET A 48 4.16 -14.27 3.84
N ASN A 49 3.76 -14.16 2.58
CA ASN A 49 3.81 -15.30 1.65
C ASN A 49 5.25 -15.70 1.32
N SER A 50 6.18 -14.75 1.21
CA SER A 50 7.59 -15.07 0.99
C SER A 50 8.24 -15.77 2.20
N GLU A 51 7.88 -15.37 3.42
CA GLU A 51 8.36 -16.00 4.66
C GLU A 51 7.70 -17.37 4.89
N TYR A 52 6.41 -17.51 4.62
CA TYR A 52 5.70 -18.80 4.74
C TYR A 52 6.26 -19.88 3.81
N ASN A 53 6.72 -19.50 2.62
CA ASN A 53 7.36 -20.43 1.70
C ASN A 53 8.76 -20.86 2.19
N LEU A 54 9.46 -20.03 2.97
CA LEU A 54 10.77 -20.36 3.55
C LEU A 54 10.66 -21.33 4.75
N GLU A 55 9.55 -21.31 5.49
CA GLU A 55 9.32 -22.21 6.63
C GLU A 55 8.87 -23.62 6.25
N LYS A 56 8.41 -23.84 5.00
CA LYS A 56 7.93 -25.15 4.52
C LYS A 56 8.97 -26.02 3.82
N ASP A 57 10.10 -25.43 3.45
CA ASP A 57 11.22 -26.13 2.79
C ASP A 57 12.28 -26.65 3.80
N HIS A 58 11.94 -26.68 5.10
CA HIS A 58 12.81 -27.12 6.19
C HIS A 58 12.15 -28.19 7.08
#